data_AF-A0AAW8AQ32-F1
#
_entry.id   AF-A0AAW8AQ32-F1
#
_cell.length_a   1.000
_cell.length_b   1.000
_cell.length_c   1.000
_cell.angle_alpha   90.00
_cell.angle_beta   90.00
_cell.angle_gamma   90.00
#
_symmetry.space_group_name_H-M   'P 1'
#
loop_
_entity.id
_entity.type
_entity.pdbx_description
1 polymer ?
#
loop_
_entity_poly.entity_id
_entity_poly.type
_entity_poly.pdbx_seq_one_letter_code
_entity_poly.pdbx_strand_id
1 'polypeptide(L)'
;AMNARSLDPRAVRQLRAGSFDILQLDATAYPGNSGGPVLDQETGEVVGVINMVLTKAGKESALSSPSGISYAIPAAAILPLIES
;
A
#
# COMPACT_ATOMS: atom_id res chain seq x y z
N ALA A 1 18.06 27.71 10.97
CA ALA A 1 17.45 27.17 12.21
C ALA A 1 16.02 26.74 11.92
N MET A 2 15.66 25.48 12.13
CA MET A 2 14.27 25.01 12.04
C MET A 2 13.50 25.58 13.23
N ASN A 3 12.48 26.40 12.98
CA ASN A 3 11.65 26.99 14.02
C ASN A 3 10.32 26.22 14.12
N ALA A 4 9.68 26.21 15.29
CA ALA A 4 8.42 25.48 15.51
C ALA A 4 7.25 25.96 14.60
N ARG A 5 7.42 27.09 13.90
CA ARG A 5 6.44 27.65 12.95
C ARG A 5 6.52 27.00 11.55
N SER A 6 7.54 26.21 11.25
CA SER A 6 7.66 25.48 9.98
C SER A 6 7.12 24.04 10.05
N LEU A 7 6.54 23.62 11.17
CA LEU A 7 5.95 22.30 11.32
C LEU A 7 4.53 22.30 10.75
N ASP A 8 4.31 21.57 9.65
CA ASP A 8 2.98 21.37 9.09
C ASP A 8 2.11 20.60 10.12
N PRO A 9 1.01 21.20 10.62
CA PRO A 9 0.11 20.54 11.56
C PRO A 9 -0.45 19.22 11.03
N ARG A 10 -0.56 19.04 9.70
CA ARG A 10 -0.98 17.77 9.08
C ARG A 10 0.08 16.69 9.28
N ALA A 11 1.35 16.99 9.01
CA ALA A 11 2.46 16.07 9.22
C ALA A 11 2.56 15.65 10.70
N VAL A 12 2.40 16.60 11.63
CA VAL A 12 2.40 16.31 13.06
C VAL A 12 1.23 15.39 13.47
N ARG A 13 0.02 15.63 12.95
CA ARG A 13 -1.13 14.74 13.19
C ARG A 13 -0.91 13.35 12.63
N GLN A 14 -0.32 13.24 11.45
CA GLN A 14 -0.06 11.96 10.80
C GLN A 14 1.00 11.15 11.54
N LEU A 15 2.05 11.79 12.05
CA LEU A 15 3.02 11.15 12.95
C LEU A 15 2.37 10.65 14.25
N ARG A 16 1.43 11.41 14.82
CA ARG A 16 0.69 11.00 16.03
C ARG A 16 -0.32 9.87 15.77
N ALA A 17 -0.87 9.78 14.57
CA ALA A 17 -1.79 8.72 14.18
C ALA A 17 -1.08 7.36 14.04
N GLY A 18 0.25 7.34 13.93
CA GLY A 18 1.05 6.13 13.76
C GLY A 18 1.12 5.66 12.30
N SER A 19 1.85 4.57 12.08
CA SER A 19 1.84 3.86 10.80
C SER A 19 0.59 2.99 10.69
N PHE A 20 0.13 2.79 9.46
CA PHE A 20 -0.84 1.74 9.15
C PHE A 20 -0.09 0.52 8.60
N ASP A 21 -0.56 -0.67 8.96
CA ASP A 21 0.05 -1.91 8.50
C ASP A 21 -0.30 -2.15 7.02
N ILE A 22 0.72 -2.39 6.21
CA ILE A 22 0.62 -2.76 4.80
C ILE A 22 1.44 -4.01 4.54
N LEU A 23 0.98 -4.81 3.58
CA LEU A 23 1.79 -5.89 3.04
C LEU A 23 2.64 -5.32 1.90
N GLN A 24 3.96 -5.48 1.98
CA GLN A 24 4.86 -5.25 0.86
C GLN A 24 5.18 -6.61 0.23
N LEU A 25 5.04 -6.70 -1.10
CA LEU A 25 5.22 -7.93 -1.86
C LEU A 25 6.40 -7.78 -2.81
N ASP A 26 7.21 -8.83 -2.90
CA ASP A 26 8.15 -9.03 -4.00
C ASP A 26 7.41 -9.67 -5.19
N ALA A 27 6.41 -8.95 -5.67
CA ALA A 27 5.52 -9.36 -6.73
C ALA A 27 5.30 -8.20 -7.70
N THR A 28 5.55 -8.47 -8.98
CA THR A 28 5.29 -7.49 -10.04
C THR A 28 3.78 -7.33 -10.22
N ALA A 29 3.29 -6.12 -10.00
CA ALA A 29 1.94 -5.72 -10.37
C ALA A 29 1.96 -4.53 -11.33
N TYR A 30 0.93 -4.45 -12.17
CA TYR A 30 0.76 -3.42 -13.18
C TYR A 30 -0.49 -2.57 -12.90
N PRO A 31 -0.59 -1.36 -13.49
CA PRO A 31 -1.86 -0.65 -13.56
C PRO A 31 -2.96 -1.58 -14.08
N GLY A 32 -4.08 -1.65 -13.34
CA GLY A 32 -5.17 -2.59 -13.59
C GLY A 32 -5.22 -3.79 -12.63
N ASN A 33 -4.12 -4.12 -11.95
CA ASN A 33 -4.12 -5.18 -10.93
C ASN A 33 -4.65 -4.69 -9.57
N SER A 34 -4.86 -3.38 -9.40
CA SER A 34 -5.45 -2.80 -8.18
C SER A 34 -6.81 -3.42 -7.91
N GLY A 35 -7.06 -3.78 -6.65
CA GLY A 35 -8.26 -4.51 -6.22
C GLY A 35 -8.14 -6.04 -6.35
N GLY A 36 -7.09 -6.55 -7.01
CA GLY A 36 -6.84 -7.99 -7.09
C GLY A 36 -6.48 -8.61 -5.73
N PRO A 37 -6.85 -9.88 -5.48
CA PRO A 37 -6.55 -10.56 -4.23
C PRO A 37 -5.07 -10.97 -4.15
N VAL A 38 -4.51 -10.86 -2.96
CA VAL A 38 -3.27 -11.54 -2.57
C VAL A 38 -3.69 -12.85 -1.93
N LEU A 39 -3.22 -13.96 -2.49
CA LEU A 39 -3.57 -15.30 -2.03
C LEU A 39 -2.41 -15.92 -1.26
N ASP A 40 -2.72 -16.59 -0.17
CA ASP A 40 -1.82 -17.57 0.42
C ASP A 40 -1.69 -18.76 -0.56
N GLN A 41 -0.45 -19.18 -0.86
CA GLN A 41 -0.19 -20.19 -1.88
C GLN A 41 -0.58 -21.60 -1.46
N GLU A 42 -0.55 -21.89 -0.15
CA GLU A 42 -0.83 -23.22 0.38
C GLU A 42 -2.33 -23.42 0.57
N THR A 43 -3.03 -22.39 1.09
CA THR A 43 -4.45 -22.49 1.45
C THR A 43 -5.39 -21.92 0.40
N GLY A 44 -4.92 -21.00 -0.45
CA GLY A 44 -5.75 -20.25 -1.39
C GLY A 44 -6.59 -19.14 -0.74
N GLU A 45 -6.38 -18.85 0.54
CA GLU A 45 -7.09 -17.79 1.26
C GLU A 45 -6.65 -16.40 0.82
N VAL A 46 -7.58 -15.43 0.86
CA VAL A 46 -7.28 -14.03 0.56
C VAL A 46 -6.67 -13.37 1.80
N VAL A 47 -5.39 -13.03 1.72
CA VAL A 47 -4.65 -12.37 2.83
C VAL A 47 -4.55 -10.84 2.66
N GLY A 48 -4.87 -10.32 1.48
CA GLY A 48 -4.89 -8.88 1.24
C GLY A 48 -5.43 -8.49 -0.14
N VAL A 49 -5.49 -7.19 -0.38
CA VAL A 49 -5.97 -6.60 -1.64
C VAL A 49 -4.93 -5.61 -2.18
N ILE A 50 -4.48 -5.83 -3.41
CA ILE A 50 -3.49 -4.95 -4.08
C ILE A 50 -4.04 -3.53 -4.16
N ASN A 51 -3.24 -2.55 -3.72
CA ASN A 51 -3.64 -1.14 -3.71
C ASN A 51 -2.72 -0.27 -4.57
N MET A 52 -1.41 -0.49 -4.50
CA MET A 52 -0.46 0.34 -5.20
C MET A 52 0.82 -0.43 -5.55
N VAL A 53 1.60 0.13 -6.47
CA VAL A 53 2.90 -0.40 -6.88
C VAL A 53 3.95 0.68 -6.69
N LEU A 54 5.17 0.29 -6.32
CA LEU A 54 6.27 1.23 -6.30
C LEU A 54 6.68 1.52 -7.75
N THR A 55 6.67 2.78 -8.16
CA THR A 55 7.19 3.18 -9.48
C THR A 55 8.62 3.67 -9.33
N LYS A 56 9.54 3.13 -10.16
CA LYS A 56 10.96 3.55 -10.15
C LYS A 56 11.13 5.00 -10.62
N ALA A 57 10.25 5.47 -11.50
CA ALA A 57 10.21 6.84 -12.00
C ALA A 57 8.75 7.35 -12.03
N GLY A 58 8.40 8.19 -13.01
CA GLY A 58 7.04 8.68 -13.23
C GLY A 58 6.00 7.57 -13.47
N LYS A 59 4.71 7.92 -13.47
CA LYS A 59 3.60 6.95 -13.61
C LYS A 59 3.72 6.11 -14.88
N GLU A 60 4.31 6.66 -15.92
CA GLU A 60 4.56 6.04 -17.22
C GLU A 60 5.49 4.81 -17.09
N SER A 61 6.41 4.84 -16.11
CA SER A 61 7.35 3.73 -15.86
C SER A 61 6.69 2.50 -15.25
N ALA A 62 5.48 2.63 -14.68
CA ALA A 62 4.76 1.50 -14.09
C ALA A 62 4.43 0.42 -15.13
N LEU A 63 4.29 0.80 -16.40
CA LEU A 63 3.97 -0.10 -17.51
C LEU A 63 5.21 -0.67 -18.18
N SER A 64 6.24 0.15 -18.38
CA SER A 64 7.43 -0.22 -19.15
C SER A 64 8.58 -0.79 -18.31
N SER A 65 8.61 -0.51 -17.00
CA SER A 65 9.68 -0.93 -16.10
C SER A 65 9.19 -0.98 -14.65
N PRO A 66 8.34 -1.98 -14.30
CA PRO A 66 7.86 -2.13 -12.94
C PRO A 66 9.02 -2.31 -11.95
N SER A 67 8.80 -1.90 -10.70
CA SER A 67 9.82 -2.05 -9.66
C SER A 67 10.00 -3.50 -9.19
N GLY A 68 8.98 -4.34 -9.40
CA GLY A 68 8.85 -5.64 -8.74
C GLY A 68 8.24 -5.56 -7.34
N ILE A 69 8.02 -4.35 -6.81
CA ILE A 69 7.47 -4.13 -5.47
C ILE A 69 6.03 -3.65 -5.59
N SER A 70 5.11 -4.38 -4.96
CA SER A 70 3.71 -3.99 -4.83
C SER A 70 3.28 -3.97 -3.38
N TYR A 71 2.19 -3.24 -3.11
CA TYR A 71 1.63 -3.08 -1.78
C TYR A 71 0.17 -3.49 -1.76
N ALA A 72 -0.22 -4.16 -0.69
CA ALA A 72 -1.59 -4.59 -0.44
C ALA A 72 -2.08 -4.15 0.94
N ILE A 73 -3.38 -3.90 1.01
CA ILE A 73 -4.09 -3.70 2.28
C ILE A 73 -4.37 -5.08 2.88
N PRO A 74 -4.00 -5.35 4.14
CA PRO A 74 -4.29 -6.63 4.78
C PRO A 74 -5.80 -6.91 4.85
N ALA A 75 -6.20 -8.16 4.61
CA ALA A 75 -7.62 -8.55 4.69
C ALA A 75 -8.22 -8.26 6.07
N ALA A 76 -7.44 -8.45 7.15
CA ALA A 76 -7.84 -8.13 8.52
C ALA A 76 -8.21 -6.65 8.74
N ALA A 77 -7.64 -5.72 7.97
CA ALA A 77 -7.99 -4.31 8.02
C ALA A 77 -9.29 -3.99 7.25
N ILE A 78 -9.71 -4.86 6.34
CA ILE A 78 -10.88 -4.69 5.47
C ILE A 78 -12.13 -5.33 6.10
N LEU A 79 -11.99 -6.50 6.74
CA LEU A 79 -13.12 -7.26 7.32
C LEU A 79 -14.07 -6.42 8.18
N PRO A 80 -13.59 -5.55 9.11
CA PRO A 80 -14.48 -4.73 9.93
C PRO A 80 -15.37 -3.75 9.14
N LEU A 81 -15.03 -3.44 7.88
CA LEU A 81 -15.79 -2.55 7.02
C LEU A 81 -16.90 -3.27 6.23
N ILE A 82 -16.83 -4.60 6.16
CA ILE A 82 -17.78 -5.44 5.39
C ILE A 82 -18.79 -6.08 6.34
N GLU A 83 -18.36 -6.42 7.55
CA GLU A 83 -19.20 -7.09 8.56
C GLU A 83 -20.09 -6.11 9.37
N SER A 84 -20.03 -4.81 9.06
CA SER A 84 -20.82 -3.74 9.70
C SER A 84 -22.19 -3.55 9.06
#